data_AF-A0A6M7W6P1-F1
#
_entry.id   AF-A0A6M7W6P1-F1
#
_cell.length_a   1.000
_cell.length_b   1.000
_cell.length_c   1.000
_cell.angle_alpha   90.00
_cell.angle_beta   90.00
_cell.angle_gamma   90.00
#
_symmetry.space_group_name_H-M   'P 1'
#
loop_
_entity.id
_entity.type
_entity.pdbx_description
1 polymer ?
#
loop_
_entity_poly.entity_id
_entity_poly.type
_entity_poly.pdbx_seq_one_letter_code
_entity_poly.pdbx_strand_id
1 'polypeptide(L)'
;MNFISTTAWTPVLVIAVLLVAGCSSISGTVDPAKYDKMTCVELNSALGETASEISQTAITRGKVANTNVPRWLLGGSRVKTAVANRETARIDRLKQQQDAIAAARARRCPRSAG
;
A
#
# COMPACT_ATOMS: atom_id res chain seq x y z
N MET A 1 6.91 6.67 54.86
CA MET A 1 6.31 5.55 54.11
C MET A 1 5.09 6.09 53.38
N ASN A 2 4.83 6.02 52.08
CA ASN A 2 5.53 5.59 50.87
C ASN A 2 4.86 6.35 49.71
N PHE A 3 5.63 6.84 48.74
CA PHE A 3 5.12 7.40 47.49
C PHE A 3 4.69 6.27 46.55
N ILE A 4 3.41 6.15 46.24
CA ILE A 4 2.93 5.21 45.22
C ILE A 4 2.84 5.97 43.90
N SER A 5 3.78 5.63 43.01
CA SER A 5 3.88 6.08 41.62
C SER A 5 2.73 5.55 40.79
N THR A 6 1.89 6.44 40.26
CA THR A 6 0.77 6.12 39.38
C THR A 6 1.01 6.69 37.99
N THR A 7 2.07 6.26 37.30
CA THR A 7 2.41 6.79 35.95
C THR A 7 2.94 5.75 34.96
N ALA A 8 2.69 4.45 35.19
CA ALA A 8 3.23 3.37 34.36
C ALA A 8 2.24 2.73 33.37
N TRP A 9 0.97 3.13 33.33
CA TRP A 9 -0.07 2.45 32.52
C TRP A 9 -0.41 3.12 31.19
N THR A 10 -0.15 4.40 31.04
CA THR A 10 -0.44 5.12 29.79
C THR A 10 0.43 4.70 28.59
N PRO A 11 1.75 4.40 28.70
CA PRO A 11 2.53 4.07 27.51
C PRO A 11 2.20 2.69 26.94
N VAL A 12 1.81 1.74 27.80
CA VAL A 12 1.46 0.37 27.38
C VAL A 12 0.18 0.35 26.56
N LEU A 13 -0.82 1.14 26.95
CA LEU A 13 -2.08 1.28 26.22
C LEU A 13 -1.88 1.90 24.83
N VAL A 14 -1.01 2.92 24.70
CA VAL A 14 -0.72 3.56 23.41
C VAL A 14 0.00 2.59 22.45
N ILE A 15 0.95 1.79 22.95
CA ILE A 15 1.64 0.78 22.15
C ILE A 15 0.68 -0.32 21.70
N ALA A 16 -0.24 -0.76 22.57
CA ALA A 16 -1.24 -1.77 22.22
C ALA A 16 -2.21 -1.30 21.12
N VAL A 17 -2.66 -0.03 21.17
CA VAL A 17 -3.57 0.53 20.13
C VAL A 17 -2.87 0.66 18.77
N LEU A 18 -1.58 1.02 18.74
CA LEU A 18 -0.80 1.10 17.50
C LEU A 18 -0.57 -0.27 16.84
N LEU A 19 -0.51 -1.35 17.63
CA LEU A 19 -0.35 -2.72 17.11
C LEU A 19 -1.63 -3.26 16.49
N VAL A 20 -2.82 -2.88 16.99
CA VAL A 20 -4.11 -3.36 16.46
C VAL A 20 -4.52 -2.64 15.17
N ALA A 21 -4.08 -1.40 14.96
CA ALA A 21 -4.37 -0.65 13.72
C ALA A 21 -3.52 -1.09 12.50
N GLY A 22 -2.60 -2.05 12.65
CA GLY A 22 -1.56 -2.35 11.65
C GLY A 22 -1.81 -3.49 10.66
N CYS A 23 -2.94 -4.20 10.74
CA CYS A 23 -3.18 -5.43 9.94
C CYS A 23 -4.49 -5.44 9.14
N SER A 24 -4.98 -4.28 8.69
CA SER A 24 -5.94 -4.24 7.58
C SER A 24 -5.21 -4.69 6.32
N SER A 25 -5.26 -5.99 6.08
CA SER A 25 -4.63 -6.65 4.96
C SER A 25 -5.24 -6.13 3.66
N ILE A 26 -4.62 -5.11 3.07
CA ILE A 26 -4.62 -4.90 1.61
C ILE A 26 -3.83 -6.08 1.03
N SER A 27 -4.49 -7.22 1.04
CA SER A 27 -4.05 -8.50 0.51
C SER A 27 -5.21 -9.05 -0.30
N GLY A 28 -5.73 -8.23 -1.22
CA GLY A 28 -6.50 -8.77 -2.33
C GLY A 28 -5.49 -9.47 -3.23
N THR A 29 -5.53 -10.80 -3.28
CA THR A 29 -4.96 -11.53 -4.41
C THR A 29 -5.62 -11.00 -5.69
N VAL A 30 -4.84 -10.75 -6.73
CA VAL A 30 -5.39 -10.34 -8.04
C VAL A 30 -6.25 -11.49 -8.54
N ASP A 31 -7.57 -11.31 -8.52
CA ASP A 31 -8.52 -12.30 -9.04
C ASP A 31 -8.87 -11.94 -10.49
N PRO A 32 -8.30 -12.65 -11.49
CA PRO A 32 -8.58 -12.37 -12.89
C PRO A 32 -10.05 -12.64 -13.25
N ALA A 33 -10.74 -13.55 -12.55
CA ALA A 33 -12.14 -13.87 -12.82
C ALA A 33 -13.09 -12.70 -12.49
N LYS A 34 -12.66 -11.78 -11.62
CA LYS A 34 -13.39 -10.54 -11.33
C LYS A 34 -13.46 -9.63 -12.56
N TYR A 35 -12.34 -9.44 -13.26
CA TYR A 35 -12.27 -8.56 -14.44
C TYR A 35 -13.02 -9.15 -15.63
N ASP A 36 -13.15 -10.48 -15.66
CA ASP A 36 -13.97 -11.20 -16.63
C ASP A 36 -15.49 -11.02 -16.45
N LYS A 37 -15.95 -10.32 -15.42
CA LYS A 37 -17.37 -9.99 -15.26
C LYS A 37 -17.65 -8.51 -15.48
N MET A 38 -16.62 -7.71 -15.71
CA MET A 38 -16.73 -6.26 -15.87
C MET A 38 -17.05 -5.86 -17.30
N THR A 39 -17.79 -4.76 -17.43
CA THR A 39 -18.01 -4.03 -18.67
C THR A 39 -16.79 -3.21 -19.06
N CYS A 40 -16.68 -2.82 -20.33
CA CYS A 40 -15.54 -2.03 -20.80
C CYS A 40 -15.37 -0.67 -20.11
N VAL A 41 -16.47 -0.06 -19.68
CA VAL A 41 -16.42 1.18 -18.89
C VAL A 41 -15.80 0.91 -17.52
N GLU A 42 -16.23 -0.16 -16.84
CA GLU A 42 -15.67 -0.57 -15.56
C GLU A 42 -14.20 -0.97 -15.67
N LEU A 43 -13.81 -1.70 -16.71
CA LEU A 43 -12.42 -2.04 -17.00
C LEU A 43 -11.54 -0.79 -17.22
N ASN A 44 -12.06 0.23 -17.93
CA ASN A 44 -11.35 1.51 -18.12
C ASN A 44 -11.20 2.30 -16.81
N SER A 45 -12.27 2.38 -16.03
CA SER A 45 -12.26 3.05 -14.72
C SER A 45 -11.30 2.35 -13.76
N ALA A 46 -11.35 1.02 -13.69
CA ALA A 46 -10.47 0.22 -12.83
C ALA A 46 -8.99 0.34 -13.24
N LEU A 47 -8.69 0.42 -14.53
CA LEU A 47 -7.34 0.73 -15.02
C LEU A 47 -6.86 2.10 -14.54
N GLY A 48 -7.70 3.12 -14.66
CA GLY A 48 -7.38 4.48 -14.25
C GLY A 48 -7.18 4.60 -12.73
N GLU A 49 -8.05 3.98 -11.94
CA GLU A 49 -7.95 3.93 -10.48
C GLU A 49 -6.66 3.24 -10.04
N THR A 50 -6.36 2.07 -10.62
CA THR A 50 -5.12 1.33 -10.32
C THR A 50 -3.88 2.15 -10.70
N ALA A 51 -3.90 2.85 -11.85
CA ALA A 51 -2.81 3.73 -12.25
C ALA A 51 -2.60 4.92 -11.30
N SER A 52 -3.70 5.49 -10.79
CA SER A 52 -3.66 6.54 -9.76
C SER A 52 -3.06 6.02 -8.46
N GLU A 53 -3.47 4.82 -8.01
CA GLU A 53 -2.92 4.20 -6.79
C GLU A 53 -1.43 3.89 -6.92
N ILE A 54 -0.98 3.39 -8.09
CA ILE A 54 0.45 3.20 -8.38
C ILE A 54 1.21 4.52 -8.21
N SER A 55 0.68 5.60 -8.78
CA SER A 55 1.31 6.91 -8.75
C SER A 55 1.41 7.45 -7.32
N GLN A 56 0.33 7.36 -6.54
CA GLN A 56 0.33 7.79 -5.14
C GLN A 56 1.28 6.94 -4.28
N THR A 57 1.33 5.63 -4.51
CA THR A 57 2.25 4.72 -3.81
C THR A 57 3.69 5.01 -4.18
N ALA A 58 3.99 5.28 -5.45
CA ALA A 58 5.32 5.69 -5.91
C ALA A 58 5.78 7.02 -5.29
N ILE A 59 4.88 8.00 -5.19
CA ILE A 59 5.14 9.27 -4.50
C ILE A 59 5.45 9.01 -3.02
N THR A 60 4.64 8.18 -2.36
CA THR A 60 4.83 7.85 -0.93
C THR A 60 6.16 7.12 -0.70
N ARG A 61 6.48 6.14 -1.54
CA ARG A 61 7.78 5.45 -1.54
C ARG A 61 8.93 6.44 -1.71
N GLY A 62 8.79 7.41 -2.62
CA GLY A 62 9.76 8.49 -2.82
C GLY A 62 9.94 9.36 -1.58
N LYS A 63 8.85 9.74 -0.92
CA LYS A 63 8.88 10.51 0.35
C LYS A 63 9.59 9.73 1.46
N VAL A 64 9.29 8.44 1.62
CA VAL A 64 9.95 7.56 2.60
C VAL A 64 11.44 7.48 2.29
N ALA A 65 11.82 7.29 1.02
CA ALA A 65 13.22 7.22 0.60
C ALA A 65 13.98 8.54 0.77
N ASN A 66 13.29 9.69 0.69
CA ASN A 66 13.90 11.01 0.88
C ASN A 66 13.93 11.49 2.34
N THR A 67 13.20 10.82 3.24
CA THR A 67 13.16 11.22 4.65
C THR A 67 14.55 11.06 5.28
N ASN A 68 15.08 12.12 5.87
CA ASN A 68 16.38 12.08 6.50
C ASN A 68 16.21 11.57 7.94
N VAL A 69 16.85 10.44 8.24
CA VAL A 69 16.73 9.80 9.57
C VAL A 69 17.96 10.18 10.38
N PRO A 70 17.80 10.84 11.54
CA PRO A 70 18.92 11.22 12.37
C PRO A 70 19.78 10.03 12.78
N ARG A 71 21.09 10.22 12.82
CA ARG A 71 22.07 9.15 13.09
C ARG A 71 22.01 8.59 14.52
N TRP A 72 21.46 9.35 15.46
CA TRP A 72 21.22 8.91 16.84
C TRP A 72 20.04 7.92 16.95
N LEU A 73 19.17 7.85 15.94
CA LEU A 73 18.05 6.91 15.91
C LEU A 73 18.55 5.53 15.44
N LEU A 74 19.05 4.75 16.39
CA LEU A 74 19.56 3.39 16.16
C LEU A 74 18.54 2.55 15.39
N GLY A 75 18.93 2.01 14.24
CA GLY A 75 18.06 1.20 13.38
C GLY A 75 17.07 1.98 12.52
N GLY A 76 16.97 3.31 12.65
CA GLY A 76 16.02 4.11 11.87
C GLY A 76 16.25 4.04 10.35
N SER A 77 17.51 3.90 9.91
CA SER A 77 17.83 3.65 8.50
C SER A 77 17.31 2.30 7.99
N ARG A 78 17.36 1.26 8.83
CA ARG A 78 16.83 -0.08 8.50
C ARG A 78 15.31 -0.05 8.38
N VAL A 79 14.63 0.67 9.28
CA VAL A 79 13.17 0.86 9.20
C VAL A 79 12.78 1.61 7.94
N LYS A 80 13.49 2.72 7.62
CA LYS A 80 13.28 3.47 6.37
C LYS A 80 13.39 2.56 5.14
N THR A 81 14.44 1.74 5.07
CA THR A 81 14.62 0.79 3.97
C THR A 81 13.51 -0.27 3.96
N ALA A 82 13.11 -0.81 5.12
CA ALA A 82 12.03 -1.79 5.20
C ALA A 82 10.68 -1.22 4.71
N VAL A 83 10.35 0.01 5.10
CA VAL A 83 9.13 0.69 4.62
C VAL A 83 9.22 0.97 3.12
N ALA A 84 10.35 1.48 2.63
CA ALA A 84 10.53 1.71 1.19
C ALA A 84 10.42 0.41 0.37
N ASN A 85 10.94 -0.71 0.89
CA ASN A 85 10.80 -2.02 0.26
C ASN A 85 9.36 -2.53 0.28
N ARG A 86 8.61 -2.27 1.37
CA ARG A 86 7.19 -2.59 1.47
C ARG A 86 6.37 -1.82 0.42
N GLU A 87 6.61 -0.52 0.26
CA GLU A 87 5.94 0.26 -0.77
C GLU A 87 6.33 -0.21 -2.19
N THR A 88 7.58 -0.64 -2.39
CA THR A 88 8.02 -1.23 -3.67
C THR A 88 7.24 -2.51 -3.98
N ALA A 89 7.11 -3.42 -3.02
CA ALA A 89 6.31 -4.64 -3.19
C ALA A 89 4.82 -4.34 -3.46
N ARG A 90 4.29 -3.25 -2.88
CA ARG A 90 2.92 -2.80 -3.17
C ARG A 90 2.78 -2.30 -4.62
N ILE A 91 3.73 -1.52 -5.11
CA ILE A 91 3.76 -1.06 -6.50
C ILE A 91 3.79 -2.26 -7.46
N ASP A 92 4.61 -3.28 -7.19
CA ASP A 92 4.72 -4.45 -8.07
C ASP A 92 3.40 -5.24 -8.14
N ARG A 93 2.68 -5.36 -7.02
CA ARG A 93 1.34 -5.97 -7.01
C ARG A 93 0.33 -5.15 -7.82
N LEU A 94 0.33 -3.82 -7.66
CA LEU A 94 -0.57 -2.94 -8.41
C LEU A 94 -0.26 -2.98 -9.91
N LYS A 95 1.01 -3.13 -10.31
CA LYS A 95 1.40 -3.35 -11.70
C LYS A 95 0.86 -4.68 -12.24
N GLN A 96 1.02 -5.77 -11.50
CA GLN A 96 0.44 -7.06 -11.87
C GLN A 96 -1.08 -6.96 -12.05
N GLN A 97 -1.76 -6.21 -11.18
CA GLN A 97 -3.18 -5.94 -11.30
C GLN A 97 -3.50 -5.13 -12.56
N GLN A 98 -2.75 -4.05 -12.83
CA GLN A 98 -2.92 -3.23 -14.03
C GLN A 98 -2.75 -4.07 -15.30
N ASP A 99 -1.74 -4.94 -15.35
CA ASP A 99 -1.50 -5.84 -16.48
C ASP A 99 -2.65 -6.83 -16.67
N ALA A 100 -3.20 -7.38 -15.59
CA ALA A 100 -4.36 -8.27 -15.65
C ALA A 100 -5.61 -7.57 -16.19
N ILE A 101 -5.89 -6.33 -15.72
CA ILE A 101 -7.03 -5.54 -16.22
C ILE A 101 -6.80 -5.13 -17.68
N ALA A 102 -5.58 -4.77 -18.05
CA ALA A 102 -5.20 -4.43 -19.43
C ALA A 102 -5.39 -5.63 -20.37
N ALA A 103 -4.99 -6.82 -19.95
CA ALA A 103 -5.20 -8.05 -20.70
C ALA A 103 -6.70 -8.39 -20.85
N ALA A 104 -7.49 -8.25 -19.79
CA ALA A 104 -8.95 -8.46 -19.84
C ALA A 104 -9.61 -7.45 -20.79
N ARG A 105 -9.21 -6.17 -20.72
CA ARG A 105 -9.70 -5.12 -21.62
C ARG A 105 -9.34 -5.44 -23.08
N ALA A 106 -8.11 -5.85 -23.35
CA ALA A 106 -7.65 -6.18 -24.70
C ALA A 106 -8.43 -7.35 -25.31
N ARG A 107 -8.90 -8.30 -24.50
CA ARG A 107 -9.71 -9.44 -24.95
C ARG A 107 -11.17 -9.09 -25.19
N ARG A 108 -11.75 -8.21 -24.37
CA ARG A 108 -13.21 -7.99 -24.33
C ARG A 108 -13.66 -6.73 -25.03
N CYS A 109 -12.87 -5.68 -24.94
CA CYS A 109 -13.29 -4.37 -25.40
C CYS A 109 -12.89 -4.17 -26.86
N PRO A 110 -13.82 -3.73 -27.71
CA PRO A 110 -13.45 -3.31 -29.05
C PRO A 110 -12.38 -2.23 -28.90
N ARG A 111 -11.27 -2.39 -29.63
CA ARG A 111 -10.27 -1.34 -29.76
C ARG A 111 -11.06 -0.14 -30.29
N SER A 112 -11.08 0.97 -29.55
CA SER A 112 -11.65 2.21 -30.07
C SER A 112 -11.00 2.44 -31.42
N ALA A 113 -11.77 2.37 -32.49
CA ALA A 113 -11.32 2.84 -33.79
C ALA A 113 -11.07 4.33 -33.58
N GLY A 114 -9.79 4.68 -33.42
CA GLY A 114 -9.34 6.07 -33.47
C GLY A 114 -9.41 6.56 -34.90
#